data_AF-A0A818SBF3-F1
#
_entry.id   AF-A0A818SBF3-F1
#
_cell.length_a   1.000
_cell.length_b   1.000
_cell.length_c   1.000
_cell.angle_alpha   90.00
_cell.angle_beta   90.00
_cell.angle_gamma   90.00
#
_symmetry.space_group_name_H-M   'P 1'
#
loop_
_entity.id
_entity.type
_entity.pdbx_description
1 polymer ?
#
loop_
_entity_poly.entity_id
_entity_poly.type
_entity_poly.pdbx_seq_one_letter_code
_entity_poly.pdbx_strand_id
1 'polypeptide(L)'
;MCKCTNFPLFALIDTSYLSKPRSPLNQDLFCTYSNELLKEKNTTTFEQLKYFYFRFRTLTFANYPNLPTKAFRFVHFESQSVKQTHKANNRNVLAFINIERAESGLFEELSVSDSHDQLIISFLNSPLLYYANGGLSKLNCYELKFLNTNPKIPIDFFYQAVYIYHLIIDNPSFTGFMSSSNSKSLFTVEIYKLSIKDISVRYLQGKHFPVIFNSMNELVLENYHVNRGFRSFNNRELAQRFPNLRSLKIFSCSIQHIISRMFEHFNQLEYLTLDGITTIENEAFFNLYHLKILNLGKNILRLDPYAFIHMNTNNLLLNQSHMFQLNDEKHFCTFAQFVPTIDFKTFVQFSRNLSDCSCTLRYLYRHLDKTFMPFTPNCYSNSSLYILTQEERICHFEQRLLQCDILPSEGITIYGKYYNVSYFYQQQISKQKYDLSIIFHYRIYYIIPLFILIIILCFIIRKQKQRHDSTYKYLNRLLKRKRLARNENVSTTETFDMIYQHTNENIHDTHSSRISRSTKV
;
A
#
# COMPACT_ATOMS: atom_id res chain seq x y z
N MET A 1 -54.47 -8.72 -31.71
CA MET A 1 -53.66 -7.77 -32.47
C MET A 1 -53.80 -6.40 -31.80
N CYS A 2 -52.97 -6.11 -30.78
CA CYS A 2 -53.06 -4.84 -30.04
C CYS A 2 -52.30 -3.75 -30.82
N LYS A 3 -53.00 -2.69 -31.22
CA LYS A 3 -52.40 -1.49 -31.81
C LYS A 3 -51.72 -0.67 -30.70
N CYS A 4 -50.40 -0.65 -30.70
CA CYS A 4 -49.63 0.35 -29.95
C CYS A 4 -49.67 1.66 -30.74
N THR A 5 -50.41 2.64 -30.25
CA THR A 5 -50.39 4.02 -30.76
C THR A 5 -49.26 4.81 -30.10
N ASN A 6 -48.41 5.41 -30.94
CA ASN A 6 -47.51 6.55 -30.73
C ASN A 6 -47.19 6.94 -29.27
N PHE A 7 -46.05 6.45 -28.78
CA PHE A 7 -45.26 7.04 -27.70
C PHE A 7 -43.85 7.35 -28.24
N PRO A 8 -43.13 8.34 -27.67
CA PRO A 8 -41.94 8.93 -28.29
C PRO A 8 -40.80 7.92 -28.42
N LEU A 9 -40.02 8.12 -29.50
CA LEU A 9 -38.89 7.31 -29.95
C LEU A 9 -38.06 6.68 -28.81
N PHE A 10 -37.97 5.35 -28.84
CA PHE A 10 -37.02 4.58 -28.06
C PHE A 10 -35.64 4.66 -28.72
N ALA A 11 -34.66 5.29 -28.06
CA ALA A 11 -33.27 5.19 -28.48
C ALA A 11 -32.69 3.85 -28.01
N LEU A 12 -32.58 2.90 -28.94
CA LEU A 12 -31.75 1.70 -28.77
C LEU A 12 -30.29 2.15 -28.63
N ILE A 13 -29.74 2.10 -27.41
CA ILE A 13 -28.29 2.12 -27.24
C ILE A 13 -27.80 0.76 -27.72
N ASP A 14 -27.16 0.74 -28.90
CA ASP A 14 -26.43 -0.42 -29.40
C ASP A 14 -25.30 -0.75 -28.41
N THR A 15 -25.51 -1.83 -27.66
CA THR A 15 -24.48 -2.44 -26.81
C THR A 15 -23.83 -3.58 -27.59
N SER A 16 -23.22 -3.25 -28.71
CA SER A 16 -22.49 -4.18 -29.60
C SER A 16 -21.25 -4.85 -28.98
N TYR A 17 -21.15 -4.91 -27.64
CA TYR A 17 -20.10 -5.62 -26.90
C TYR A 17 -20.56 -6.85 -26.11
N LEU A 18 -21.84 -7.24 -26.14
CA LEU A 18 -22.29 -8.53 -25.59
C LEU A 18 -22.51 -9.55 -26.72
N SER A 19 -21.48 -10.34 -26.97
CA SER A 19 -21.47 -11.40 -27.97
C SER A 19 -22.51 -12.50 -27.68
N LYS A 20 -23.22 -12.86 -28.75
CA LYS A 20 -24.35 -13.81 -28.87
C LYS A 20 -23.96 -15.27 -28.54
N PRO A 21 -24.93 -16.18 -28.23
CA PRO A 21 -25.70 -16.81 -29.30
C PRO A 21 -27.23 -16.79 -29.17
N ARG A 22 -27.84 -16.99 -30.34
CA ARG A 22 -29.26 -16.90 -30.69
C ARG A 22 -30.10 -18.00 -30.02
N SER A 23 -31.03 -17.61 -29.15
CA SER A 23 -32.26 -18.38 -28.88
C SER A 23 -33.46 -17.54 -29.30
N PRO A 24 -34.34 -18.03 -30.19
CA PRO A 24 -35.51 -17.29 -30.65
C PRO A 24 -36.63 -17.18 -29.60
N LEU A 25 -36.47 -17.75 -28.40
CA LEU A 25 -37.50 -17.81 -27.35
C LEU A 25 -37.29 -16.83 -26.17
N ASN A 26 -36.17 -16.10 -26.13
CA ASN A 26 -35.94 -15.06 -25.12
C ASN A 26 -35.88 -13.69 -25.81
N GLN A 27 -37.03 -13.04 -25.95
CA GLN A 27 -37.06 -11.62 -26.29
C GLN A 27 -36.76 -10.83 -25.01
N ASP A 28 -35.51 -10.39 -24.86
CA ASP A 28 -35.17 -9.41 -23.84
C ASP A 28 -35.77 -8.06 -24.27
N LEU A 29 -36.80 -7.61 -23.55
CA LEU A 29 -37.40 -6.30 -23.78
C LEU A 29 -36.49 -5.23 -23.15
N PHE A 30 -35.87 -4.40 -23.98
CA PHE A 30 -35.11 -3.24 -23.54
C PHE A 30 -36.00 -2.01 -23.64
N CYS A 31 -36.43 -1.46 -22.50
CA CYS A 31 -37.07 -0.15 -22.46
C CYS A 31 -36.03 0.89 -22.07
N THR A 32 -35.63 1.71 -23.04
CA THR A 32 -34.86 2.93 -22.83
C THR A 32 -35.80 4.12 -22.89
N TYR A 33 -35.85 4.92 -21.84
CA TYR A 33 -36.56 6.20 -21.87
C TYR A 33 -35.53 7.31 -21.98
N SER A 34 -35.48 7.99 -23.12
CA SER A 34 -34.66 9.19 -23.36
C SER A 34 -35.58 10.39 -23.55
N ASN A 35 -35.46 11.39 -22.69
CA ASN A 35 -36.26 12.61 -22.79
C ASN A 35 -35.61 13.59 -23.78
N GLU A 36 -35.70 13.34 -25.09
CA GLU A 36 -35.02 14.19 -26.10
C GLU A 36 -35.79 15.45 -26.52
N LEU A 37 -37.03 15.69 -26.08
CA LEU A 37 -37.74 16.92 -26.43
C LEU A 37 -38.84 17.26 -25.43
N LEU A 38 -38.65 18.28 -24.58
CA LEU A 38 -39.76 18.93 -23.89
C LEU A 38 -39.50 20.44 -23.70
N LYS A 39 -40.08 21.24 -24.62
CA LYS A 39 -40.44 22.65 -24.42
C LYS A 39 -41.84 22.81 -23.81
N GLU A 40 -42.57 21.72 -23.53
CA GLU A 40 -43.90 21.78 -22.94
C GLU A 40 -43.84 21.60 -21.42
N LYS A 41 -44.06 22.71 -20.72
CA LYS A 41 -44.37 22.73 -19.29
C LYS A 41 -45.77 22.15 -19.09
N ASN A 42 -45.91 21.14 -18.22
CA ASN A 42 -47.15 20.76 -17.49
C ASN A 42 -47.80 19.40 -17.76
N THR A 43 -47.04 18.32 -17.96
CA THR A 43 -47.59 16.97 -17.72
C THR A 43 -46.66 16.12 -16.87
N THR A 44 -47.11 15.75 -15.67
CA THR A 44 -46.51 14.74 -14.80
C THR A 44 -46.71 13.36 -15.43
N THR A 45 -45.80 12.98 -16.33
CA THR A 45 -45.78 11.72 -17.09
C THR A 45 -45.73 10.45 -16.23
N PHE A 46 -45.43 10.56 -14.93
CA PHE A 46 -45.26 9.39 -14.07
C PHE A 46 -46.56 8.69 -13.65
N GLU A 47 -47.69 9.40 -13.59
CA GLU A 47 -48.99 8.79 -13.24
C GLU A 47 -49.46 7.74 -14.27
N GLN A 48 -48.99 7.82 -15.53
CA GLN A 48 -49.34 6.88 -16.60
C GLN A 48 -48.58 5.54 -16.51
N LEU A 49 -47.55 5.42 -15.65
CA LEU A 49 -46.78 4.18 -15.46
C LEU A 49 -47.46 3.19 -14.49
N LYS A 50 -48.59 3.55 -13.88
CA LYS A 50 -49.30 2.78 -12.84
C LYS A 50 -49.73 1.36 -13.25
N TYR A 51 -49.69 0.98 -14.53
CA TYR A 51 -50.33 -0.25 -15.02
C TYR A 51 -49.43 -1.15 -15.89
N PHE A 52 -48.11 -0.97 -15.87
CA PHE A 52 -47.21 -1.80 -16.68
C PHE A 52 -46.60 -2.94 -15.85
N TYR A 53 -47.32 -4.07 -15.82
CA TYR A 53 -46.79 -5.35 -15.31
C TYR A 53 -45.88 -5.96 -16.39
N PHE A 54 -44.66 -5.46 -16.49
CA PHE A 54 -43.68 -5.98 -17.45
C PHE A 54 -42.51 -6.66 -16.73
N ARG A 55 -42.09 -7.77 -17.33
CA ARG A 55 -41.00 -8.60 -16.87
C ARG A 55 -39.68 -8.08 -17.46
N PHE A 56 -38.95 -7.30 -16.68
CA PHE A 56 -37.68 -6.73 -17.13
C PHE A 56 -36.49 -7.46 -16.51
N ARG A 57 -35.53 -7.86 -17.36
CA ARG A 57 -34.18 -8.26 -16.90
C ARG A 57 -33.27 -7.07 -16.72
N THR A 58 -33.48 -6.01 -17.50
CA THR A 58 -32.69 -4.79 -17.45
C THR A 58 -33.60 -3.58 -17.59
N LEU A 59 -33.48 -2.63 -16.66
CA LEU A 59 -34.20 -1.36 -16.70
C LEU A 59 -33.17 -0.24 -16.63
N THR A 60 -33.20 0.66 -17.61
CA THR A 60 -32.23 1.74 -17.76
C THR A 60 -32.91 3.09 -17.72
N PHE A 61 -32.51 3.94 -16.79
CA PHE A 61 -32.91 5.34 -16.69
C PHE A 61 -31.76 6.21 -17.21
N ALA A 62 -31.98 6.99 -18.27
CA ALA A 62 -30.94 7.81 -18.88
C ALA A 62 -31.36 9.27 -19.06
N ASN A 63 -30.45 10.21 -18.80
CA ASN A 63 -30.65 11.65 -19.01
C ASN A 63 -31.84 12.24 -18.22
N TYR A 64 -32.05 11.74 -17.01
CA TYR A 64 -33.03 12.28 -16.07
C TYR A 64 -32.30 13.08 -14.99
N PRO A 65 -32.40 14.42 -14.97
CA PRO A 65 -31.69 15.22 -13.98
C PRO A 65 -32.15 14.88 -12.56
N ASN A 66 -33.45 14.64 -12.36
CA ASN A 66 -34.03 14.23 -11.08
C ASN A 66 -34.77 12.90 -11.23
N LEU A 67 -34.42 11.92 -10.41
CA LEU A 67 -35.18 10.67 -10.27
C LEU A 67 -36.24 10.81 -9.16
N PRO A 68 -37.54 10.72 -9.47
CA PRO A 68 -38.58 10.85 -8.46
C PRO A 68 -38.58 9.62 -7.53
N THR A 69 -38.70 9.86 -6.23
CA THR A 69 -38.84 8.85 -5.16
C THR A 69 -39.81 7.71 -5.47
N LYS A 70 -40.90 7.97 -6.20
CA LYS A 70 -41.96 6.99 -6.51
C LYS A 70 -41.70 6.16 -7.78
N ALA A 71 -40.52 6.26 -8.38
CA ALA A 71 -40.25 5.62 -9.66
C ALA A 71 -40.34 4.09 -9.63
N PHE A 72 -40.05 3.51 -8.47
CA PHE A 72 -39.91 2.06 -8.30
C PHE A 72 -41.11 1.38 -7.67
N ARG A 73 -42.17 2.13 -7.32
CA ARG A 73 -43.37 1.60 -6.64
C ARG A 73 -44.03 0.41 -7.34
N PHE A 74 -43.85 0.32 -8.66
CA PHE A 74 -44.48 -0.67 -9.52
C PHE A 74 -43.48 -1.60 -10.20
N VAL A 75 -42.18 -1.51 -9.86
CA VAL A 75 -41.16 -2.38 -10.46
C VAL A 75 -41.05 -3.66 -9.63
N HIS A 76 -41.72 -4.71 -10.10
CA HIS A 76 -41.64 -6.03 -9.49
C HIS A 76 -40.65 -6.92 -10.27
N PHE A 77 -39.55 -7.32 -9.62
CA PHE A 77 -38.64 -8.33 -10.17
C PHE A 77 -39.12 -9.71 -9.72
N GLU A 78 -39.74 -10.46 -10.63
CA GLU A 78 -40.14 -11.84 -10.34
C GLU A 78 -38.89 -12.74 -10.45
N SER A 79 -38.47 -13.35 -9.34
CA SER A 79 -37.42 -14.36 -9.36
C SER A 79 -37.97 -15.57 -10.11
N GLN A 80 -37.42 -15.85 -11.29
CA GLN A 80 -37.78 -17.12 -11.93
C GLN A 80 -37.06 -18.24 -11.19
N SER A 81 -37.85 -19.09 -10.53
CA SER A 81 -37.48 -20.47 -10.21
C SER A 81 -37.36 -21.28 -11.51
N VAL A 82 -36.43 -20.91 -12.40
CA VAL A 82 -36.10 -21.72 -13.56
C VAL A 82 -35.53 -23.03 -13.03
N LYS A 83 -36.24 -24.14 -13.26
CA LYS A 83 -35.74 -25.50 -13.04
C LYS A 83 -34.33 -25.60 -13.60
N GLN A 84 -33.35 -25.61 -12.70
CA GLN A 84 -31.93 -26.03 -12.72
C GLN A 84 -31.30 -26.53 -14.05
N THR A 85 -31.62 -25.93 -15.19
CA THR A 85 -31.16 -26.36 -16.51
C THR A 85 -30.21 -25.29 -17.03
N HIS A 86 -28.92 -25.53 -16.73
CA HIS A 86 -27.74 -24.77 -17.13
C HIS A 86 -27.62 -23.32 -16.60
N LYS A 87 -26.41 -22.99 -16.13
CA LYS A 87 -25.93 -21.73 -15.53
C LYS A 87 -26.10 -20.48 -16.42
N ALA A 88 -27.31 -20.14 -16.84
CA ALA A 88 -27.58 -18.84 -17.43
C ALA A 88 -27.66 -17.80 -16.31
N ASN A 89 -26.84 -16.74 -16.41
CA ASN A 89 -26.78 -15.62 -15.47
C ASN A 89 -28.10 -14.84 -15.46
N ASN A 90 -29.08 -15.31 -14.69
CA ASN A 90 -30.34 -14.61 -14.46
C ASN A 90 -30.12 -13.50 -13.43
N ARG A 91 -29.46 -12.40 -13.82
CA ARG A 91 -29.30 -11.22 -12.96
C ARG A 91 -30.21 -10.10 -13.43
N ASN A 92 -30.92 -9.49 -12.49
CA ASN A 92 -31.74 -8.30 -12.72
C ASN A 92 -30.84 -7.07 -12.64
N VAL A 93 -30.89 -6.18 -13.63
CA VAL A 93 -29.99 -5.03 -13.73
C VAL A 93 -30.81 -3.73 -13.73
N LEU A 94 -30.49 -2.83 -12.80
CA LEU A 94 -30.94 -1.44 -12.78
C LEU A 94 -29.77 -0.53 -13.17
N ALA A 95 -29.88 0.19 -14.27
CA ALA A 95 -28.85 1.11 -14.73
C ALA A 95 -29.36 2.56 -14.72
N PHE A 96 -28.52 3.45 -14.21
CA PHE A 96 -28.77 4.86 -13.96
C PHE A 96 -27.70 5.67 -14.69
N ILE A 97 -28.04 6.30 -15.82
CA ILE A 97 -27.11 6.97 -16.72
C ILE A 97 -27.34 8.49 -16.69
N ASN A 98 -26.28 9.27 -16.49
CA ASN A 98 -26.30 10.75 -16.52
C ASN A 98 -27.38 11.35 -15.60
N ILE A 99 -27.40 10.94 -14.34
CA ILE A 99 -28.35 11.46 -13.34
C ILE A 99 -27.68 12.50 -12.46
N GLU A 100 -28.37 13.61 -12.21
CA GLU A 100 -27.83 14.70 -11.40
C GLU A 100 -28.26 14.60 -9.94
N ARG A 101 -29.42 13.99 -9.63
CA ARG A 101 -29.92 13.90 -8.26
C ARG A 101 -30.69 12.61 -8.00
N ALA A 102 -30.31 11.91 -6.94
CA ALA A 102 -31.11 10.84 -6.35
C ALA A 102 -31.87 11.37 -5.13
N GLU A 103 -33.19 11.21 -5.10
CA GLU A 103 -33.99 11.54 -3.92
C GLU A 103 -33.89 10.45 -2.84
N SER A 104 -34.22 10.79 -1.59
CA SER A 104 -34.22 9.84 -0.46
C SER A 104 -35.27 8.76 -0.64
N GLY A 105 -34.98 7.51 -0.25
CA GLY A 105 -35.95 6.43 -0.31
C GLY A 105 -36.22 5.87 -1.71
N LEU A 106 -35.31 6.08 -2.67
CA LEU A 106 -35.41 5.60 -4.05
C LEU A 106 -35.71 4.09 -4.13
N PHE A 107 -35.22 3.31 -3.17
CA PHE A 107 -35.35 1.85 -3.11
C PHE A 107 -36.26 1.36 -1.98
N GLU A 108 -36.96 2.23 -1.25
CA GLU A 108 -37.77 1.83 -0.09
C GLU A 108 -38.90 0.86 -0.44
N GLU A 109 -39.45 0.98 -1.65
CA GLU A 109 -40.54 0.16 -2.17
C GLU A 109 -40.05 -0.99 -3.06
N LEU A 110 -38.73 -1.15 -3.23
CA LEU A 110 -38.16 -2.22 -4.06
C LEU A 110 -38.26 -3.56 -3.32
N SER A 111 -39.38 -4.27 -3.48
CA SER A 111 -39.55 -5.61 -2.92
C SER A 111 -38.83 -6.64 -3.79
N VAL A 112 -37.65 -7.07 -3.37
CA VAL A 112 -36.93 -8.20 -3.99
C VAL A 112 -37.21 -9.44 -3.14
N SER A 113 -38.34 -10.10 -3.36
CA SER A 113 -38.85 -11.12 -2.42
C SER A 113 -37.96 -12.37 -2.30
N ASP A 114 -37.15 -12.71 -3.32
CA ASP A 114 -36.39 -13.99 -3.34
C ASP A 114 -35.04 -13.93 -4.09
N SER A 115 -34.58 -12.75 -4.54
CA SER A 115 -33.44 -12.65 -5.47
C SER A 115 -32.28 -11.77 -4.97
N HIS A 116 -31.94 -11.86 -3.69
CA HIS A 116 -30.80 -11.14 -3.09
C HIS A 116 -29.49 -11.33 -3.88
N ASP A 117 -29.31 -12.49 -4.53
CA ASP A 117 -28.12 -12.84 -5.30
C ASP A 117 -28.10 -12.33 -6.76
N GLN A 118 -29.14 -11.60 -7.19
CA GLN A 118 -29.34 -11.32 -8.62
C GLN A 118 -29.46 -9.84 -8.97
N LEU A 119 -29.68 -8.93 -8.00
CA LEU A 119 -29.84 -7.51 -8.31
C LEU A 119 -28.49 -6.81 -8.48
N ILE A 120 -28.27 -6.24 -9.66
CA ILE A 120 -27.16 -5.34 -9.97
C ILE A 120 -27.72 -3.92 -10.12
N ILE A 121 -27.14 -2.96 -9.42
CA ILE A 121 -27.44 -1.53 -9.58
C ILE A 121 -26.18 -0.85 -10.12
N SER A 122 -26.31 0.00 -11.14
CA SER A 122 -25.17 0.70 -11.73
C SER A 122 -25.49 2.16 -11.98
N PHE A 123 -24.76 3.06 -11.33
CA PHE A 123 -24.71 4.48 -11.65
C PHE A 123 -23.57 4.73 -12.63
N LEU A 124 -23.88 5.26 -13.82
CA LEU A 124 -23.00 5.40 -14.97
C LEU A 124 -22.92 6.88 -15.37
N ASN A 125 -21.71 7.40 -15.57
CA ASN A 125 -21.45 8.75 -16.09
C ASN A 125 -22.28 9.84 -15.41
N SER A 126 -22.43 9.76 -14.09
CA SER A 126 -23.23 10.71 -13.30
C SER A 126 -22.32 11.61 -12.45
N PRO A 127 -21.51 12.51 -13.06
CA PRO A 127 -20.48 13.29 -12.35
C PRO A 127 -21.08 14.34 -11.41
N LEU A 128 -22.33 14.76 -11.66
CA LEU A 128 -23.05 15.73 -10.84
C LEU A 128 -23.98 15.07 -9.81
N LEU A 129 -23.97 13.74 -9.69
CA LEU A 129 -24.89 13.01 -8.82
C LEU A 129 -24.83 13.56 -7.39
N TYR A 130 -25.94 14.15 -6.97
CA TYR A 130 -26.21 14.56 -5.62
C TYR A 130 -26.82 13.38 -4.86
N TYR A 131 -26.10 12.96 -3.82
CA TYR A 131 -26.48 11.85 -2.97
C TYR A 131 -27.39 12.37 -1.85
N ALA A 132 -28.70 12.10 -1.93
CA ALA A 132 -29.58 12.33 -0.80
C ALA A 132 -29.31 11.31 0.32
N ASN A 133 -29.38 11.77 1.57
CA ASN A 133 -29.26 10.90 2.74
C ASN A 133 -30.33 9.81 2.69
N GLY A 134 -29.94 8.55 2.92
CA GLY A 134 -30.86 7.43 2.84
C GLY A 134 -31.38 7.15 1.43
N GLY A 135 -30.70 7.62 0.37
CA GLY A 135 -31.06 7.28 -1.01
C GLY A 135 -31.09 5.77 -1.26
N LEU A 136 -30.25 5.01 -0.54
CA LEU A 136 -30.18 3.54 -0.58
C LEU A 136 -30.92 2.85 0.58
N SER A 137 -31.88 3.52 1.22
CA SER A 137 -32.61 2.92 2.35
C SER A 137 -33.27 1.60 1.96
N LYS A 138 -33.13 0.59 2.83
CA LYS A 138 -33.60 -0.79 2.64
C LYS A 138 -32.99 -1.53 1.45
N LEU A 139 -31.97 -0.95 0.81
CA LEU A 139 -31.34 -1.59 -0.34
C LEU A 139 -30.72 -2.93 0.08
N ASN A 140 -31.09 -3.96 -0.67
CA ASN A 140 -30.45 -5.27 -0.63
C ASN A 140 -30.09 -5.66 -2.07
N CYS A 141 -28.80 -5.72 -2.38
CA CYS A 141 -28.34 -6.04 -3.74
C CYS A 141 -27.05 -6.85 -3.74
N TYR A 142 -26.85 -7.58 -4.83
CA TYR A 142 -25.64 -8.36 -5.06
C TYR A 142 -24.48 -7.45 -5.48
N GLU A 143 -24.72 -6.50 -6.38
CA GLU A 143 -23.65 -5.66 -6.93
C GLU A 143 -24.12 -4.22 -7.10
N LEU A 144 -23.40 -3.26 -6.52
CA LEU A 144 -23.65 -1.84 -6.66
C LEU A 144 -22.44 -1.18 -7.30
N LYS A 145 -22.63 -0.55 -8.47
CA LYS A 145 -21.55 0.06 -9.25
C LYS A 145 -21.69 1.56 -9.33
N PHE A 146 -20.56 2.24 -9.22
CA PHE A 146 -20.37 3.66 -9.53
C PHE A 146 -19.30 3.78 -10.59
N LEU A 147 -19.69 3.91 -11.86
CA LEU A 147 -18.76 4.04 -12.99
C LEU A 147 -18.74 5.50 -13.48
N ASN A 148 -17.60 6.17 -13.41
CA ASN A 148 -17.43 7.59 -13.79
C ASN A 148 -18.48 8.53 -13.17
N THR A 149 -18.85 8.29 -11.91
CA THR A 149 -19.85 9.10 -11.20
C THR A 149 -19.21 10.26 -10.42
N ASN A 150 -19.99 11.00 -9.63
CA ASN A 150 -19.45 11.99 -8.71
C ASN A 150 -18.49 11.30 -7.69
N PRO A 151 -17.21 11.69 -7.62
CA PRO A 151 -16.23 11.06 -6.74
C PRO A 151 -16.48 11.31 -5.25
N LYS A 152 -17.31 12.31 -4.91
CA LYS A 152 -17.61 12.73 -3.55
C LYS A 152 -18.83 11.97 -3.01
N ILE A 153 -18.64 10.68 -2.73
CA ILE A 153 -19.71 9.83 -2.19
C ILE A 153 -19.78 10.03 -0.67
N PRO A 154 -20.83 10.65 -0.11
CA PRO A 154 -20.99 10.73 1.33
C PRO A 154 -21.32 9.35 1.89
N ILE A 155 -20.73 9.00 3.03
CA ILE A 155 -20.99 7.70 3.65
C ILE A 155 -22.46 7.53 4.04
N ASP A 156 -23.15 8.64 4.33
CA ASP A 156 -24.58 8.70 4.62
C ASP A 156 -25.47 8.30 3.43
N PHE A 157 -24.90 8.21 2.22
CA PHE A 157 -25.64 7.68 1.07
C PHE A 157 -26.02 6.21 1.27
N PHE A 158 -25.14 5.46 1.94
CA PHE A 158 -25.37 4.07 2.30
C PHE A 158 -26.15 3.95 3.63
N TYR A 159 -26.44 5.06 4.31
CA TYR A 159 -27.21 5.03 5.54
C TYR A 159 -28.54 4.31 5.31
N GLN A 160 -28.81 3.26 6.11
CA GLN A 160 -29.97 2.37 6.01
C GLN A 160 -29.96 1.35 4.85
N ALA A 161 -28.89 1.23 4.07
CA ALA A 161 -28.72 0.05 3.22
C ALA A 161 -28.62 -1.19 4.13
N VAL A 162 -29.33 -2.25 3.77
CA VAL A 162 -29.37 -3.48 4.57
C VAL A 162 -28.15 -4.32 4.24
N TYR A 163 -27.93 -4.57 2.94
CA TYR A 163 -26.91 -5.49 2.48
C TYR A 163 -26.44 -5.17 1.06
N ILE A 164 -25.11 -5.15 0.86
CA ILE A 164 -24.46 -4.98 -0.43
C ILE A 164 -23.36 -6.03 -0.52
N TYR A 165 -23.56 -7.09 -1.31
CA TYR A 165 -22.53 -8.12 -1.42
C TYR A 165 -21.24 -7.57 -2.05
N HIS A 166 -21.35 -6.81 -3.15
CA HIS A 166 -20.19 -6.26 -3.86
C HIS A 166 -20.40 -4.79 -4.25
N LEU A 167 -19.68 -3.87 -3.59
CA LEU A 167 -19.60 -2.47 -3.96
C LEU A 167 -18.41 -2.25 -4.92
N ILE A 168 -18.68 -1.70 -6.11
CA ILE A 168 -17.68 -1.36 -7.11
C ILE A 168 -17.67 0.15 -7.33
N ILE A 169 -16.52 0.78 -7.14
CA ILE A 169 -16.28 2.19 -7.44
C ILE A 169 -15.20 2.24 -8.51
N ASP A 170 -15.60 2.58 -9.73
CA ASP A 170 -14.71 2.74 -10.87
C ASP A 170 -14.73 4.20 -11.28
N ASN A 171 -13.83 4.97 -10.68
CA ASN A 171 -13.81 6.40 -10.88
C ASN A 171 -12.40 6.94 -10.65
N PRO A 172 -11.73 7.44 -11.70
CA PRO A 172 -10.37 7.92 -11.61
C PRO A 172 -10.22 9.07 -10.61
N SER A 173 -11.30 9.83 -10.37
CA SER A 173 -11.32 10.97 -9.45
C SER A 173 -11.75 10.64 -8.02
N PHE A 174 -11.99 9.36 -7.69
CA PHE A 174 -12.40 8.97 -6.33
C PHE A 174 -11.30 9.24 -5.32
N THR A 175 -11.60 10.12 -4.36
CA THR A 175 -10.66 10.50 -3.29
C THR A 175 -10.96 9.83 -1.94
N GLY A 176 -11.96 8.96 -1.85
CA GLY A 176 -12.46 8.40 -0.59
C GLY A 176 -13.89 8.84 -0.26
N PHE A 177 -14.50 8.17 0.71
CA PHE A 177 -15.84 8.53 1.19
C PHE A 177 -15.79 9.80 2.04
N MET A 178 -16.78 10.66 1.88
CA MET A 178 -16.90 11.85 2.72
C MET A 178 -17.51 11.47 4.08
N SER A 179 -16.86 11.91 5.16
CA SER A 179 -17.41 11.81 6.51
C SER A 179 -18.65 12.68 6.62
N SER A 180 -19.69 12.16 7.26
CA SER A 180 -20.79 13.01 7.74
C SER A 180 -20.29 13.88 8.88
N SER A 181 -20.62 15.17 8.88
CA SER A 181 -20.31 16.05 10.01
C SER A 181 -21.24 15.83 11.20
N ASN A 182 -22.39 15.17 10.98
CA ASN A 182 -23.50 15.23 11.94
C ASN A 182 -23.91 13.87 12.52
N SER A 183 -23.43 12.75 11.98
CA SER A 183 -23.94 11.44 12.38
C SER A 183 -22.98 10.71 13.33
N LYS A 184 -23.30 10.76 14.64
CA LYS A 184 -22.80 9.76 15.61
C LYS A 184 -23.50 8.40 15.46
N SER A 185 -24.43 8.26 14.50
CA SER A 185 -25.18 7.02 14.31
C SER A 185 -24.24 5.91 13.85
N LEU A 186 -24.46 4.72 14.41
CA LEU A 186 -23.73 3.51 14.05
C LEU A 186 -24.01 3.20 12.58
N PHE A 187 -22.96 3.12 11.77
CA PHE A 187 -23.04 2.65 10.40
C PHE A 187 -23.20 1.13 10.43
N THR A 188 -24.39 0.61 10.08
CA THR A 188 -24.74 -0.82 10.20
C THR A 188 -24.72 -1.56 8.86
N VAL A 189 -24.32 -0.93 7.76
CA VAL A 189 -24.43 -1.53 6.43
C VAL A 189 -23.50 -2.73 6.32
N GLU A 190 -24.04 -3.85 5.85
CA GLU A 190 -23.25 -5.02 5.54
C GLU A 190 -22.68 -4.94 4.13
N ILE A 191 -21.36 -4.72 4.01
CA ILE A 191 -20.64 -4.73 2.73
C ILE A 191 -19.61 -5.85 2.77
N TYR A 192 -19.83 -6.90 1.98
CA TYR A 192 -18.96 -8.09 2.02
C TYR A 192 -17.69 -7.93 1.18
N LYS A 193 -17.82 -7.28 0.02
CA LYS A 193 -16.73 -7.05 -0.94
C LYS A 193 -16.72 -5.60 -1.42
N LEU A 194 -15.54 -4.99 -1.41
CA LEU A 194 -15.31 -3.66 -1.99
C LEU A 194 -14.26 -3.75 -3.09
N SER A 195 -14.57 -3.20 -4.26
CA SER A 195 -13.62 -3.04 -5.35
C SER A 195 -13.54 -1.58 -5.76
N ILE A 196 -12.33 -1.04 -5.78
CA ILE A 196 -12.09 0.34 -6.18
C ILE A 196 -11.08 0.33 -7.32
N LYS A 197 -11.47 0.90 -8.46
CA LYS A 197 -10.66 0.99 -9.67
C LYS A 197 -10.22 2.43 -9.93
N ASP A 198 -8.99 2.56 -10.39
CA ASP A 198 -8.30 3.80 -10.77
C ASP A 198 -8.24 4.86 -9.66
N ILE A 199 -7.89 4.45 -8.44
CA ILE A 199 -7.78 5.37 -7.30
C ILE A 199 -6.74 6.47 -7.57
N SER A 200 -7.17 7.74 -7.60
CA SER A 200 -6.25 8.89 -7.71
C SER A 200 -5.55 9.27 -6.41
N VAL A 201 -6.00 8.74 -5.27
CA VAL A 201 -5.40 9.00 -3.96
C VAL A 201 -3.97 8.47 -3.94
N ARG A 202 -2.98 9.36 -3.77
CA ARG A 202 -1.56 8.97 -3.69
C ARG A 202 -1.26 8.09 -2.48
N TYR A 203 -1.90 8.36 -1.35
CA TYR A 203 -1.67 7.70 -0.06
C TYR A 203 -3.01 7.25 0.53
N LEU A 204 -3.35 5.98 0.40
CA LEU A 204 -4.58 5.46 1.00
C LEU A 204 -4.36 5.36 2.52
N GLN A 205 -5.31 5.91 3.27
CA GLN A 205 -5.28 6.14 4.72
C GLN A 205 -6.68 5.91 5.29
N GLY A 206 -6.79 5.73 6.61
CA GLY A 206 -8.08 5.50 7.27
C GLY A 206 -9.07 6.63 7.07
N LYS A 207 -8.63 7.87 6.87
CA LYS A 207 -9.53 9.02 6.63
C LYS A 207 -10.37 8.91 5.36
N HIS A 208 -9.94 8.12 4.37
CA HIS A 208 -10.70 7.88 3.14
C HIS A 208 -11.84 6.87 3.35
N PHE A 209 -11.84 6.20 4.50
CA PHE A 209 -12.82 5.23 4.96
C PHE A 209 -13.29 5.65 6.36
N PRO A 210 -14.18 6.65 6.46
CA PRO A 210 -14.53 7.27 7.73
C PRO A 210 -15.23 6.31 8.71
N VAL A 211 -15.73 5.17 8.22
CA VAL A 211 -16.41 4.13 8.99
C VAL A 211 -15.61 2.83 9.04
N ILE A 212 -15.92 1.98 10.01
CA ILE A 212 -15.35 0.64 10.13
C ILE A 212 -16.28 -0.34 9.38
N PHE A 213 -15.72 -1.10 8.45
CA PHE A 213 -16.43 -2.10 7.67
C PHE A 213 -16.30 -3.48 8.32
N ASN A 214 -17.11 -3.74 9.34
CA ASN A 214 -17.04 -4.96 10.13
C ASN A 214 -17.38 -6.24 9.35
N SER A 215 -18.18 -6.15 8.29
CA SER A 215 -18.62 -7.31 7.50
C SER A 215 -17.78 -7.58 6.25
N MET A 216 -16.79 -6.73 5.97
CA MET A 216 -16.00 -6.82 4.74
C MET A 216 -14.94 -7.91 4.84
N ASN A 217 -15.01 -8.86 3.90
CA ASN A 217 -14.08 -9.98 3.80
C ASN A 217 -13.12 -9.84 2.61
N GLU A 218 -13.50 -9.15 1.54
CA GLU A 218 -12.65 -8.96 0.35
C GLU A 218 -12.52 -7.49 -0.05
N LEU A 219 -11.27 -7.03 -0.20
CA LEU A 219 -10.93 -5.70 -0.72
C LEU A 219 -10.08 -5.85 -1.98
N VAL A 220 -10.52 -5.21 -3.06
CA VAL A 220 -9.82 -5.19 -4.35
C VAL A 220 -9.50 -3.74 -4.70
N LEU A 221 -8.22 -3.45 -4.91
CA LEU A 221 -7.70 -2.14 -5.29
C LEU A 221 -7.00 -2.29 -6.64
N GLU A 222 -7.58 -1.67 -7.67
CA GLU A 222 -7.03 -1.67 -9.03
C GLU A 222 -6.62 -0.24 -9.39
N ASN A 223 -5.41 -0.05 -9.90
CA ASN A 223 -4.96 1.22 -10.47
C ASN A 223 -4.08 0.94 -11.70
N TYR A 224 -4.69 1.02 -12.87
CA TYR A 224 -4.03 0.77 -14.15
C TYR A 224 -3.76 2.07 -14.92
N HIS A 225 -4.64 3.06 -14.80
CA HIS A 225 -4.61 4.24 -15.65
C HIS A 225 -4.00 5.49 -14.99
N VAL A 226 -4.09 5.61 -13.66
CA VAL A 226 -3.68 6.84 -12.98
C VAL A 226 -2.20 6.78 -12.63
N ASN A 227 -1.38 7.40 -13.49
CA ASN A 227 0.03 7.66 -13.23
C ASN A 227 0.18 8.34 -11.86
N ARG A 228 0.90 7.69 -10.93
CA ARG A 228 1.16 8.16 -9.56
C ARG A 228 -0.03 8.06 -8.58
N GLY A 229 -1.17 7.49 -8.97
CA GLY A 229 -2.22 7.12 -8.03
C GLY A 229 -1.75 5.97 -7.15
N PHE A 230 -2.14 5.93 -5.88
CA PHE A 230 -1.90 4.79 -4.99
C PHE A 230 -0.43 4.34 -4.91
N ARG A 231 0.45 5.22 -4.38
CA ARG A 231 1.90 4.96 -4.22
C ARG A 231 2.26 4.25 -2.92
N SER A 232 1.46 4.49 -1.89
CA SER A 232 1.71 3.94 -0.56
C SER A 232 0.39 3.80 0.19
N PHE A 233 0.41 2.91 1.16
CA PHE A 233 -0.74 2.45 1.89
C PHE A 233 -0.38 2.49 3.37
N ASN A 234 -1.10 3.29 4.16
CA ASN A 234 -0.91 3.31 5.61
C ASN A 234 -1.60 2.09 6.22
N ASN A 235 -0.80 1.14 6.67
CA ASN A 235 -1.23 -0.19 7.07
C ASN A 235 -2.11 -0.20 8.32
N ARG A 236 -1.74 0.54 9.37
CA ARG A 236 -2.41 0.47 10.67
C ARG A 236 -3.81 1.06 10.63
N GLU A 237 -3.92 2.28 10.11
CA GLU A 237 -5.21 2.96 10.02
C GLU A 237 -6.16 2.21 9.10
N LEU A 238 -5.66 1.65 7.99
CA LEU A 238 -6.54 0.94 7.08
C LEU A 238 -6.99 -0.41 7.63
N ALA A 239 -6.08 -1.17 8.25
CA ALA A 239 -6.44 -2.42 8.93
C ALA A 239 -7.52 -2.19 10.02
N GLN A 240 -7.45 -1.06 10.74
CA GLN A 240 -8.50 -0.68 11.72
C GLN A 240 -9.87 -0.44 11.08
N ARG A 241 -9.92 -0.05 9.79
CA ARG A 241 -11.18 0.12 9.05
C ARG A 241 -11.73 -1.19 8.50
N PHE A 242 -10.91 -2.24 8.40
CA PHE A 242 -11.29 -3.54 7.86
C PHE A 242 -10.85 -4.69 8.77
N PRO A 243 -11.38 -4.78 10.01
CA PRO A 243 -10.89 -5.70 11.04
C PRO A 243 -11.06 -7.18 10.66
N ASN A 244 -12.03 -7.50 9.81
CA ASN A 244 -12.35 -8.87 9.39
C ASN A 244 -11.88 -9.19 7.95
N LEU A 245 -10.99 -8.37 7.38
CA LEU A 245 -10.51 -8.56 6.02
C LEU A 245 -9.72 -9.87 5.86
N ARG A 246 -10.21 -10.77 5.01
CA ARG A 246 -9.58 -12.06 4.71
C ARG A 246 -8.88 -12.10 3.36
N SER A 247 -9.34 -11.32 2.39
CA SER A 247 -8.78 -11.28 1.04
C SER A 247 -8.45 -9.85 0.63
N LEU A 248 -7.19 -9.60 0.31
CA LEU A 248 -6.71 -8.33 -0.21
C LEU A 248 -6.07 -8.54 -1.58
N LYS A 249 -6.58 -7.84 -2.58
CA LYS A 249 -6.05 -7.85 -3.94
C LYS A 249 -5.64 -6.44 -4.33
N ILE A 250 -4.38 -6.26 -4.70
CA ILE A 250 -3.82 -4.99 -5.13
C ILE A 250 -3.20 -5.19 -6.50
N PHE A 251 -3.77 -4.53 -7.50
CA PHE A 251 -3.24 -4.47 -8.85
C PHE A 251 -2.85 -3.03 -9.12
N SER A 252 -1.57 -2.68 -8.98
CA SER A 252 -1.14 -1.30 -9.11
C SER A 252 0.20 -1.20 -9.83
N CYS A 253 0.24 -0.43 -10.91
CA CYS A 253 1.49 -0.06 -11.59
C CYS A 253 2.31 0.95 -10.77
N SER A 254 1.73 1.54 -9.72
CA SER A 254 2.35 2.61 -8.92
C SER A 254 2.94 2.15 -7.59
N ILE A 255 2.50 1.02 -7.03
CA ILE A 255 3.17 0.40 -5.88
C ILE A 255 4.26 -0.50 -6.41
N GLN A 256 5.46 0.06 -6.57
CA GLN A 256 6.62 -0.71 -7.02
C GLN A 256 7.37 -1.34 -5.83
N HIS A 257 7.26 -0.73 -4.65
CA HIS A 257 8.02 -1.09 -3.47
C HIS A 257 7.09 -1.48 -2.32
N ILE A 258 7.22 -2.72 -1.83
CA ILE A 258 6.61 -3.16 -0.59
C ILE A 258 7.61 -2.95 0.53
N ILE A 259 7.33 -1.97 1.39
CA ILE A 259 8.17 -1.63 2.54
C ILE A 259 8.02 -2.63 3.68
N SER A 260 8.97 -2.61 4.60
CA SER A 260 8.93 -3.39 5.83
C SER A 260 7.60 -3.25 6.58
N ARG A 261 7.04 -4.39 7.02
CA ARG A 261 5.81 -4.50 7.82
C ARG A 261 4.56 -3.88 7.19
N MET A 262 4.52 -3.68 5.87
CA MET A 262 3.39 -3.07 5.18
C MET A 262 2.05 -3.76 5.46
N PHE A 263 2.02 -5.04 5.81
CA PHE A 263 0.77 -5.77 6.06
C PHE A 263 0.59 -6.24 7.51
N GLU A 264 1.48 -5.86 8.43
CA GLU A 264 1.55 -6.37 9.82
C GLU A 264 0.22 -6.31 10.59
N HIS A 265 -0.63 -5.33 10.29
CA HIS A 265 -1.88 -5.12 11.03
C HIS A 265 -3.10 -5.87 10.44
N PHE A 266 -2.97 -6.55 9.30
CA PHE A 266 -4.05 -7.36 8.73
C PHE A 266 -4.06 -8.78 9.30
N ASN A 267 -4.33 -8.87 10.60
CA ASN A 267 -4.21 -10.13 11.35
C ASN A 267 -5.11 -11.25 10.82
N GLN A 268 -6.24 -10.93 10.17
CA GLN A 268 -7.20 -11.92 9.64
C GLN A 268 -6.94 -12.28 8.16
N LEU A 269 -5.87 -11.76 7.56
CA LEU A 269 -5.64 -11.90 6.14
C LEU A 269 -5.24 -13.33 5.78
N GLU A 270 -6.04 -13.97 4.92
CA GLU A 270 -5.83 -15.32 4.42
C GLU A 270 -5.33 -15.33 2.97
N TYR A 271 -5.72 -14.36 2.16
CA TYR A 271 -5.39 -14.29 0.74
C TYR A 271 -4.84 -12.92 0.39
N LEU A 272 -3.60 -12.88 -0.09
CA LEU A 272 -2.96 -11.65 -0.55
C LEU A 272 -2.52 -11.82 -2.00
N THR A 273 -3.05 -10.97 -2.88
CA THR A 273 -2.61 -10.87 -4.27
C THR A 273 -2.07 -9.48 -4.52
N LEU A 274 -0.82 -9.40 -4.97
CA LEU A 274 -0.13 -8.19 -5.34
C LEU A 274 0.33 -8.33 -6.79
N ASP A 275 0.04 -7.33 -7.62
CA ASP A 275 0.55 -7.24 -8.98
C ASP A 275 1.09 -5.84 -9.26
N GLY A 276 2.13 -5.77 -10.10
CA GLY A 276 2.89 -4.56 -10.39
C GLY A 276 4.05 -4.25 -9.42
N ILE A 277 4.28 -5.11 -8.41
CA ILE A 277 5.39 -4.96 -7.46
C ILE A 277 6.72 -5.34 -8.11
N THR A 278 7.77 -4.55 -7.85
CA THR A 278 9.14 -4.82 -8.34
C THR A 278 10.12 -5.13 -7.22
N THR A 279 9.96 -4.54 -6.03
CA THR A 279 10.85 -4.79 -4.90
C THR A 279 10.08 -5.08 -3.61
N ILE A 280 10.58 -6.03 -2.83
CA ILE A 280 10.02 -6.40 -1.54
C ILE A 280 11.14 -6.31 -0.49
N GLU A 281 10.94 -5.45 0.51
CA GLU A 281 11.89 -5.22 1.60
C GLU A 281 11.84 -6.31 2.68
N ASN A 282 12.84 -6.30 3.57
CA ASN A 282 12.85 -7.14 4.77
C ASN A 282 11.58 -6.94 5.61
N GLU A 283 11.05 -8.03 6.17
CA GLU A 283 9.85 -8.03 7.03
C GLU A 283 8.57 -7.51 6.35
N ALA A 284 8.52 -7.42 5.02
CA ALA A 284 7.34 -6.94 4.28
C ALA A 284 6.03 -7.64 4.68
N PHE A 285 6.10 -8.95 4.95
CA PHE A 285 4.97 -9.82 5.29
C PHE A 285 4.98 -10.31 6.75
N PHE A 286 5.67 -9.57 7.62
CA PHE A 286 5.78 -9.90 9.05
C PHE A 286 4.40 -10.04 9.72
N ASN A 287 4.26 -11.02 10.61
CA ASN A 287 3.05 -11.33 11.39
C ASN A 287 1.79 -11.70 10.59
N LEU A 288 1.91 -12.08 9.31
CA LEU A 288 0.79 -12.62 8.54
C LEU A 288 0.58 -14.12 8.86
N TYR A 289 0.22 -14.43 10.11
CA TYR A 289 0.10 -15.80 10.62
C TYR A 289 -1.05 -16.62 10.03
N HIS A 290 -2.08 -15.95 9.54
CA HIS A 290 -3.27 -16.58 8.95
C HIS A 290 -3.22 -16.65 7.43
N LEU A 291 -2.14 -16.17 6.82
CA LEU A 291 -2.02 -16.15 5.37
C LEU A 291 -2.00 -17.59 4.86
N LYS A 292 -2.81 -17.87 3.84
CA LYS A 292 -2.87 -19.18 3.19
C LYS A 292 -2.26 -19.11 1.80
N ILE A 293 -2.48 -18.00 1.10
CA ILE A 293 -2.01 -17.79 -0.25
C ILE A 293 -1.42 -16.39 -0.38
N LEU A 294 -0.16 -16.33 -0.82
CA LEU A 294 0.52 -15.11 -1.26
C LEU A 294 0.82 -15.21 -2.75
N ASN A 295 0.26 -14.31 -3.55
CA ASN A 295 0.53 -14.17 -4.98
C ASN A 295 1.18 -12.82 -5.26
N LEU A 296 2.41 -12.83 -5.78
CA LEU A 296 3.24 -11.62 -5.95
C LEU A 296 3.35 -11.13 -7.41
N GLY A 297 2.50 -11.65 -8.30
CA GLY A 297 2.36 -11.12 -9.67
C GLY A 297 3.59 -11.36 -10.56
N LYS A 298 3.75 -10.53 -11.59
CA LYS A 298 4.69 -10.80 -12.71
C LYS A 298 6.01 -10.04 -12.67
N ASN A 299 6.14 -9.00 -11.86
CA ASN A 299 7.17 -7.97 -12.09
C ASN A 299 8.25 -7.90 -11.00
N ILE A 300 8.39 -8.94 -10.18
CA ILE A 300 9.36 -8.95 -9.08
C ILE A 300 10.80 -8.97 -9.65
N LEU A 301 11.58 -7.96 -9.28
CA LEU A 301 12.99 -7.81 -9.65
C LEU A 301 13.92 -8.01 -8.46
N ARG A 302 13.48 -7.62 -7.26
CA ARG A 302 14.29 -7.68 -6.05
C ARG A 302 13.47 -8.20 -4.87
N LEU A 303 14.07 -9.13 -4.15
CA LEU A 303 13.53 -9.72 -2.94
C LEU A 303 14.62 -9.63 -1.86
N ASP A 304 14.35 -8.93 -0.77
CA ASP A 304 15.34 -8.80 0.29
C ASP A 304 15.46 -10.09 1.14
N PRO A 305 16.61 -10.33 1.82
CA PRO A 305 16.92 -11.57 2.52
C PRO A 305 15.90 -12.03 3.55
N TYR A 306 15.13 -11.12 4.13
CA TYR A 306 14.20 -11.39 5.23
C TYR A 306 12.76 -10.99 4.89
N ALA A 307 12.41 -10.94 3.60
CA ALA A 307 11.08 -10.51 3.15
C ALA A 307 9.92 -11.34 3.73
N PHE A 308 10.15 -12.64 3.95
CA PHE A 308 9.14 -13.61 4.42
C PHE A 308 9.31 -14.04 5.87
N ILE A 309 10.15 -13.34 6.65
CA ILE A 309 10.40 -13.71 8.05
C ILE A 309 9.08 -13.66 8.85
N HIS A 310 8.85 -14.70 9.67
CA HIS A 310 7.62 -14.86 10.48
C HIS A 310 6.31 -14.86 9.68
N MET A 311 6.36 -15.16 8.38
CA MET A 311 5.17 -15.43 7.58
C MET A 311 4.84 -16.91 7.66
N ASN A 312 3.59 -17.25 7.98
CA ASN A 312 3.09 -18.61 7.86
C ASN A 312 2.13 -18.64 6.68
N THR A 313 2.53 -19.22 5.54
CA THR A 313 1.64 -19.41 4.39
C THR A 313 1.71 -20.83 3.88
N ASN A 314 0.60 -21.36 3.37
CA ASN A 314 0.60 -22.67 2.73
C ASN A 314 1.06 -22.57 1.28
N ASN A 315 0.76 -21.48 0.58
CA ASN A 315 1.07 -21.31 -0.83
C ASN A 315 1.73 -19.95 -1.08
N LEU A 316 2.94 -19.98 -1.64
CA LEU A 316 3.68 -18.84 -2.16
C LEU A 316 3.78 -18.96 -3.69
N LEU A 317 3.03 -18.12 -4.39
CA LEU A 317 2.95 -18.11 -5.85
C LEU A 317 3.85 -17.00 -6.40
N LEU A 318 5.03 -17.39 -6.90
CA LEU A 318 5.99 -16.53 -7.61
C LEU A 318 5.95 -16.77 -9.13
N ASN A 319 5.04 -17.64 -9.59
CA ASN A 319 5.10 -18.31 -10.87
C ASN A 319 4.92 -17.42 -12.09
N GLN A 320 4.40 -16.22 -11.90
CA GLN A 320 4.09 -15.34 -13.02
C GLN A 320 5.24 -14.40 -13.36
N SER A 321 6.30 -14.34 -12.54
CA SER A 321 7.42 -13.46 -12.84
C SER A 321 8.40 -14.06 -13.85
N HIS A 322 8.34 -13.57 -15.08
CA HIS A 322 9.24 -14.00 -16.16
C HIS A 322 10.67 -13.45 -16.00
N MET A 323 10.83 -12.33 -15.28
CA MET A 323 12.11 -11.65 -15.10
C MET A 323 12.83 -12.05 -13.80
N PHE A 324 12.15 -12.72 -12.88
CA PHE A 324 12.73 -13.12 -11.62
C PHE A 324 13.76 -14.23 -11.82
N GLN A 325 15.03 -13.90 -11.60
CA GLN A 325 16.14 -14.85 -11.61
C GLN A 325 16.58 -15.14 -10.17
N LEU A 326 16.73 -16.43 -9.85
CA LEU A 326 17.25 -16.83 -8.54
C LEU A 326 18.75 -16.53 -8.47
N ASN A 327 19.12 -15.56 -7.64
CA ASN A 327 20.51 -15.27 -7.32
C ASN A 327 20.85 -15.86 -5.96
N ASP A 328 21.89 -16.66 -5.93
CA ASP A 328 22.33 -17.43 -4.77
C ASP A 328 22.81 -16.61 -3.58
N GLU A 329 23.45 -15.47 -3.85
CA GLU A 329 23.95 -14.58 -2.79
C GLU A 329 22.82 -13.76 -2.18
N LYS A 330 21.81 -13.42 -3.00
CA LYS A 330 20.72 -12.52 -2.60
C LYS A 330 19.51 -13.25 -2.04
N HIS A 331 19.12 -14.37 -2.64
CA HIS A 331 17.83 -15.00 -2.40
C HIS A 331 17.91 -16.25 -1.52
N PHE A 332 19.10 -16.80 -1.29
CA PHE A 332 19.25 -18.01 -0.46
C PHE A 332 18.63 -17.80 0.93
N CYS A 333 18.97 -16.71 1.61
CA CYS A 333 18.42 -16.41 2.93
C CYS A 333 16.91 -16.18 2.92
N THR A 334 16.37 -15.55 1.86
CA THR A 334 14.93 -15.31 1.77
C THR A 334 14.12 -16.59 1.75
N PHE A 335 14.62 -17.60 1.05
CA PHE A 335 13.95 -18.89 0.94
C PHE A 335 14.35 -19.87 2.05
N ALA A 336 15.53 -19.72 2.64
CA ALA A 336 15.96 -20.49 3.80
C ALA A 336 15.01 -20.33 5.00
N GLN A 337 14.52 -19.10 5.23
CA GLN A 337 13.55 -18.81 6.29
C GLN A 337 12.15 -19.32 5.99
N PHE A 338 11.87 -19.53 4.71
CA PHE A 338 10.56 -19.94 4.23
C PHE A 338 10.35 -21.46 4.30
N VAL A 339 11.41 -22.23 4.60
CA VAL A 339 11.29 -23.67 4.78
C VAL A 339 10.35 -23.92 5.97
N PRO A 340 9.26 -24.64 5.74
CA PRO A 340 8.21 -24.74 6.73
C PRO A 340 8.74 -25.46 7.97
N THR A 341 8.22 -25.05 9.13
CA THR A 341 8.24 -25.94 10.29
C THR A 341 7.53 -27.25 9.92
N ILE A 342 8.00 -28.37 10.46
CA ILE A 342 7.71 -29.76 10.03
C ILE A 342 6.21 -30.04 9.76
N ASP A 343 5.31 -29.28 10.39
CA ASP A 343 3.86 -29.48 10.30
C ASP A 343 3.16 -28.74 9.15
N PHE A 344 3.83 -27.82 8.44
CA PHE A 344 3.20 -27.06 7.35
C PHE A 344 3.72 -27.48 5.98
N LYS A 345 2.80 -27.73 5.06
CA LYS A 345 3.14 -27.97 3.65
C LYS A 345 3.14 -26.62 2.93
N THR A 346 4.32 -26.05 2.70
CA THR A 346 4.48 -24.88 1.83
C THR A 346 4.65 -25.31 0.38
N PHE A 347 3.85 -24.70 -0.48
CA PHE A 347 4.00 -24.76 -1.92
C PHE A 347 4.69 -23.48 -2.41
N VAL A 348 5.83 -23.60 -3.09
CA VAL A 348 6.41 -22.47 -3.83
C VAL A 348 6.31 -22.74 -5.31
N GLN A 349 5.53 -21.93 -6.01
CA GLN A 349 5.41 -22.04 -7.46
C GLN A 349 6.38 -21.08 -8.15
N PHE A 350 7.36 -21.62 -8.88
CA PHE A 350 8.30 -20.84 -9.67
C PHE A 350 7.89 -20.70 -11.15
N SER A 351 8.52 -19.76 -11.85
CA SER A 351 8.44 -19.63 -13.31
C SER A 351 9.05 -20.86 -14.01
N ARG A 352 8.51 -21.23 -15.18
CA ARG A 352 8.96 -22.40 -15.96
C ARG A 352 10.40 -22.29 -16.47
N ASN A 353 10.97 -21.10 -16.48
CA ASN A 353 12.26 -20.80 -17.12
C ASN A 353 13.45 -20.81 -16.15
N LEU A 354 13.36 -21.50 -15.01
CA LEU A 354 14.53 -21.73 -14.13
C LEU A 354 15.49 -22.73 -14.79
N SER A 355 16.27 -22.25 -15.75
CA SER A 355 17.32 -23.01 -16.43
C SER A 355 18.59 -23.11 -15.58
N ASP A 356 18.86 -22.08 -14.76
CA ASP A 356 20.03 -22.03 -13.89
C ASP A 356 19.75 -22.74 -12.56
N CYS A 357 20.56 -23.75 -12.26
CA CYS A 357 20.41 -24.52 -11.04
C CYS A 357 21.23 -23.94 -9.91
N SER A 358 20.72 -22.79 -9.45
CA SER A 358 21.16 -22.09 -8.26
C SER A 358 21.07 -22.98 -7.02
N CYS A 359 21.98 -22.80 -6.08
CA CYS A 359 21.94 -23.46 -4.79
C CYS A 359 20.64 -23.17 -4.03
N THR A 360 20.07 -21.99 -4.21
CA THR A 360 18.75 -21.62 -3.66
C THR A 360 17.65 -22.55 -4.17
N LEU A 361 17.59 -22.78 -5.48
CA LEU A 361 16.62 -23.71 -6.07
C LEU A 361 16.84 -25.13 -5.56
N ARG A 362 18.10 -25.55 -5.42
CA ARG A 362 18.42 -26.88 -4.91
C ARG A 362 17.99 -27.07 -3.46
N TYR A 363 18.26 -26.08 -2.62
CA TYR A 363 17.82 -26.06 -1.23
C TYR A 363 16.30 -26.16 -1.12
N LEU A 364 15.58 -25.35 -1.90
CA LEU A 364 14.12 -25.41 -1.95
C LEU A 364 13.59 -26.76 -2.43
N TYR A 365 14.16 -27.34 -3.48
CA TYR A 365 13.75 -28.65 -4.00
C TYR A 365 13.93 -29.77 -2.97
N ARG A 366 14.93 -29.67 -2.09
CA ARG A 366 15.18 -30.62 -0.99
C ARG A 366 14.15 -30.50 0.13
N HIS A 367 13.77 -29.27 0.48
CA HIS A 367 12.99 -28.99 1.68
C HIS A 367 11.48 -28.81 1.43
N LEU A 368 11.06 -28.57 0.18
CA LEU A 368 9.66 -28.48 -0.19
C LEU A 368 9.10 -29.86 -0.58
N ASP A 369 7.82 -30.07 -0.32
CA ASP A 369 7.10 -31.26 -0.74
C ASP A 369 7.01 -31.28 -2.28
N LYS A 370 7.64 -32.31 -2.89
CA LYS A 370 7.76 -32.47 -4.35
C LYS A 370 6.42 -32.60 -5.06
N THR A 371 5.37 -33.04 -4.36
CA THR A 371 4.01 -33.10 -4.93
C THR A 371 3.47 -31.73 -5.30
N PHE A 372 4.03 -30.69 -4.68
CA PHE A 372 3.76 -29.29 -4.94
C PHE A 372 4.91 -28.66 -5.73
N MET A 373 5.61 -29.37 -6.61
CA MET A 373 6.36 -28.69 -7.66
C MET A 373 5.71 -29.05 -8.99
N PRO A 374 5.16 -28.07 -9.74
CA PRO A 374 4.45 -28.38 -10.98
C PRO A 374 5.38 -29.02 -12.02
N PHE A 375 6.69 -28.79 -11.89
CA PHE A 375 7.71 -29.36 -12.76
C PHE A 375 8.97 -29.67 -11.96
N THR A 376 9.62 -30.80 -12.29
CA THR A 376 10.99 -31.07 -11.85
C THR A 376 11.90 -30.10 -12.62
N PRO A 377 12.73 -29.27 -11.95
CA PRO A 377 13.60 -28.34 -12.66
C PRO A 377 14.53 -29.08 -13.63
N ASN A 378 14.89 -28.46 -14.75
CA ASN A 378 15.64 -29.13 -15.81
C ASN A 378 17.00 -29.70 -15.36
N CYS A 379 17.64 -29.18 -14.30
CA CYS A 379 18.86 -29.82 -13.76
C CYS A 379 18.61 -31.10 -12.97
N TYR A 380 17.36 -31.38 -12.61
CA TYR A 380 16.99 -32.62 -11.92
C TYR A 380 16.47 -33.68 -12.89
N SER A 381 16.17 -33.35 -14.15
CA SER A 381 15.57 -34.30 -15.09
C SER A 381 16.53 -35.40 -15.56
N ASN A 382 17.85 -35.19 -15.50
CA ASN A 382 18.87 -36.14 -15.98
C ASN A 382 19.91 -36.57 -14.93
N SER A 383 19.76 -36.13 -13.68
CA SER A 383 20.77 -36.33 -12.64
C SER A 383 20.46 -37.58 -11.81
N SER A 384 21.41 -38.52 -11.74
CA SER A 384 21.30 -39.66 -10.83
C SER A 384 21.27 -39.19 -9.37
N LEU A 385 20.63 -39.95 -8.46
CA LEU A 385 20.54 -39.63 -7.03
C LEU A 385 21.94 -39.34 -6.42
N TYR A 386 22.97 -40.04 -6.90
CA TYR A 386 24.36 -39.86 -6.48
C TYR A 386 24.91 -38.48 -6.85
N ILE A 387 24.65 -38.01 -8.08
CA ILE A 387 25.09 -36.69 -8.55
C ILE A 387 24.46 -35.59 -7.68
N LEU A 388 23.19 -35.74 -7.32
CA LEU A 388 22.51 -34.79 -6.44
C LEU A 388 23.23 -34.64 -5.09
N THR A 389 23.64 -35.75 -4.46
CA THR A 389 24.38 -35.67 -3.18
C THR A 389 25.76 -35.03 -3.28
N GLN A 390 26.45 -35.15 -4.43
CA GLN A 390 27.72 -34.45 -4.65
C GLN A 390 27.50 -32.97 -4.93
N GLU A 391 26.47 -32.64 -5.70
CA GLU A 391 26.09 -31.28 -6.04
C GLU A 391 25.64 -30.45 -4.81
N GLU A 392 25.10 -31.10 -3.79
CA GLU A 392 24.81 -30.47 -2.50
C GLU A 392 26.07 -29.97 -1.80
N ARG A 393 27.19 -30.70 -1.90
CA ARG A 393 28.48 -30.28 -1.32
C ARG A 393 29.00 -29.01 -1.99
N ILE A 394 28.72 -28.84 -3.29
CA ILE A 394 29.12 -27.66 -4.06
C ILE A 394 28.46 -26.39 -3.50
N CYS A 395 27.25 -26.53 -2.95
CA CYS A 395 26.47 -25.38 -2.50
C CYS A 395 26.79 -24.91 -1.08
N HIS A 396 27.53 -25.70 -0.29
CA HIS A 396 27.89 -25.38 1.09
C HIS A 396 26.70 -24.87 1.92
N PHE A 397 25.55 -25.56 1.85
CA PHE A 397 24.28 -25.08 2.44
C PHE A 397 24.42 -24.68 3.90
N GLU A 398 25.20 -25.41 4.68
CA GLU A 398 25.39 -25.15 6.10
C GLU A 398 26.10 -23.82 6.35
N GLN A 399 27.15 -23.53 5.57
CA GLN A 399 27.83 -22.24 5.65
C GLN A 399 26.92 -21.09 5.22
N ARG A 400 26.05 -21.31 4.23
CA ARG A 400 25.08 -20.31 3.80
C ARG A 400 23.95 -20.11 4.82
N LEU A 401 23.47 -21.17 5.46
CA LEU A 401 22.48 -21.07 6.54
C LEU A 401 23.04 -20.25 7.71
N LEU A 402 24.33 -20.44 8.04
CA LEU A 402 25.04 -19.62 9.03
C LEU A 402 25.15 -18.14 8.64
N GLN A 403 25.16 -17.81 7.35
CA GLN A 403 25.16 -16.42 6.87
C GLN A 403 23.79 -15.75 6.98
N CYS A 404 22.72 -16.54 7.07
CA CYS A 404 21.35 -16.03 7.13
C CYS A 404 20.84 -15.84 8.57
N ASP A 405 21.68 -16.09 9.57
CA ASP A 405 21.30 -16.12 11.00
C ASP A 405 20.16 -17.11 11.31
N ILE A 406 19.96 -18.12 10.44
CA ILE A 406 18.95 -19.18 10.61
C ILE A 406 19.67 -20.40 11.12
N LEU A 407 19.64 -20.59 12.43
CA LEU A 407 20.12 -21.81 13.05
C LEU A 407 18.92 -22.71 13.36
N PRO A 408 18.83 -23.92 12.78
CA PRO A 408 17.77 -24.86 13.12
C PRO A 408 17.86 -25.19 14.61
N SER A 409 16.73 -25.18 15.32
CA SER A 409 16.67 -25.46 16.77
C SER A 409 17.25 -26.83 17.15
N GLU A 410 17.21 -27.77 16.21
CA GLU A 410 17.68 -29.14 16.35
C GLU A 410 19.12 -29.34 15.84
N GLY A 411 19.94 -28.29 15.77
CA GLY A 411 21.33 -28.45 15.29
C GLY A 411 21.44 -28.77 13.80
N ILE A 412 22.68 -28.85 13.30
CA ILE A 412 22.97 -29.06 11.88
C ILE A 412 23.83 -30.31 11.75
N THR A 413 23.43 -31.24 10.88
CA THR A 413 24.27 -32.40 10.56
C THR A 413 25.19 -32.09 9.38
N ILE A 414 26.46 -31.84 9.68
CA ILE A 414 27.50 -31.56 8.69
C ILE A 414 28.34 -32.81 8.44
N TYR A 415 28.37 -33.29 7.19
CA TYR A 415 29.09 -34.51 6.78
C TYR A 415 28.78 -35.75 7.65
N GLY A 416 27.51 -35.94 8.02
CA GLY A 416 27.07 -37.06 8.86
C GLY A 416 27.41 -36.92 10.35
N LYS A 417 28.00 -35.79 10.76
CA LYS A 417 28.21 -35.44 12.17
C LYS A 417 27.20 -34.39 12.59
N TYR A 418 26.45 -34.67 13.65
CA TYR A 418 25.49 -33.74 14.23
C TYR A 418 26.22 -32.69 15.07
N TYR A 419 26.05 -31.42 14.74
CA TYR A 419 26.57 -30.28 15.49
C TYR A 419 25.42 -29.55 16.17
N ASN A 420 25.50 -29.44 17.51
CA ASN A 420 24.56 -28.61 18.25
C ASN A 420 24.75 -27.14 17.84
N VAL A 421 23.65 -26.40 17.74
CA VAL A 421 23.60 -24.96 17.47
C VAL A 421 24.61 -24.16 18.32
N SER A 422 24.79 -24.58 19.58
CA SER A 422 25.75 -23.97 20.51
C SER A 422 27.19 -23.97 20.00
N TYR A 423 27.60 -24.96 19.20
CA TYR A 423 28.91 -25.04 18.57
C TYR A 423 29.14 -23.88 17.60
N PHE A 424 28.15 -23.58 16.76
CA PHE A 424 28.26 -22.50 15.77
C PHE A 424 28.26 -21.13 16.41
N TYR A 425 27.43 -20.92 17.43
CA TYR A 425 27.47 -19.66 18.20
C TYR A 425 28.83 -19.46 18.88
N GLN A 426 29.41 -20.51 19.48
CA GLN A 426 30.76 -20.42 20.04
C GLN A 426 31.81 -20.06 18.98
N GLN A 427 31.69 -20.62 17.77
CA GLN A 427 32.61 -20.33 16.68
C GLN A 427 32.44 -18.90 16.13
N GLN A 428 31.20 -18.42 15.92
CA GLN A 428 30.94 -17.03 15.52
C GLN A 428 31.43 -16.04 16.58
N ILE A 429 31.15 -16.30 17.87
CA ILE A 429 31.64 -15.47 18.98
C ILE A 429 33.17 -15.45 19.00
N SER A 430 33.83 -16.58 18.72
CA SER A 430 35.29 -16.63 18.66
C SER A 430 35.86 -15.76 17.54
N LYS A 431 35.21 -15.75 16.36
CA LYS A 431 35.60 -14.93 15.22
C LYS A 431 35.32 -13.45 15.46
N GLN A 432 34.17 -13.13 16.05
CA GLN A 432 33.82 -11.76 16.44
C GLN A 432 34.73 -11.22 17.55
N LYS A 433 35.14 -12.06 18.51
CA LYS A 433 36.16 -11.71 19.52
C LYS A 433 37.53 -11.44 18.89
N TYR A 434 37.90 -12.18 17.84
CA TYR A 434 39.13 -11.93 17.10
C TYR A 434 39.09 -10.58 16.37
N ASP A 435 38.00 -10.26 15.67
CA ASP A 435 37.85 -8.98 14.99
C ASP A 435 37.72 -7.80 15.96
N LEU A 436 36.98 -7.96 17.07
CA LEU A 436 36.94 -6.97 18.15
C LEU A 436 38.31 -6.78 18.79
N SER A 437 39.09 -7.85 19.00
CA SER A 437 40.46 -7.77 19.51
C SER A 437 41.33 -6.94 18.56
N ILE A 438 41.22 -7.14 17.25
CA ILE A 438 41.93 -6.34 16.23
C ILE A 438 41.49 -4.88 16.29
N ILE A 439 40.19 -4.58 16.35
CA ILE A 439 39.67 -3.20 16.43
C ILE A 439 40.12 -2.53 17.73
N PHE A 440 40.11 -3.24 18.86
CA PHE A 440 40.58 -2.74 20.15
C PHE A 440 42.08 -2.45 20.11
N HIS A 441 42.90 -3.33 19.53
CA HIS A 441 44.33 -3.08 19.35
C HIS A 441 44.57 -1.87 18.45
N TYR A 442 43.81 -1.73 17.36
CA TYR A 442 43.95 -0.60 16.44
C TYR A 442 43.53 0.73 17.11
N ARG A 443 42.40 0.76 17.84
CA ARG A 443 41.94 1.97 18.52
C ARG A 443 42.86 2.41 19.65
N ILE A 444 43.42 1.48 20.42
CA ILE A 444 44.41 1.80 21.46
C ILE A 444 45.65 2.48 20.84
N TYR A 445 46.10 2.00 19.68
CA TYR A 445 47.22 2.59 18.95
C TYR A 445 47.01 4.04 18.49
N TYR A 446 45.77 4.49 18.25
CA TYR A 446 45.49 5.89 17.90
C TYR A 446 45.13 6.76 19.11
N ILE A 447 44.49 6.19 20.13
CA ILE A 447 44.10 6.93 21.34
C ILE A 447 45.33 7.36 22.14
N ILE A 448 46.35 6.50 22.27
CA ILE A 448 47.59 6.81 23.00
C ILE A 448 48.31 8.05 22.41
N PRO A 449 48.64 8.11 21.10
CA PRO A 449 49.31 9.29 20.53
C PRO A 449 48.43 10.54 20.55
N LEU A 450 47.11 10.42 20.41
CA LEU A 450 46.19 11.56 20.58
C LEU A 450 46.27 12.12 22.00
N PHE A 451 46.28 11.24 23.02
CA PHE A 451 46.39 11.65 24.42
C PHE A 451 47.74 12.31 24.72
N ILE A 452 48.83 11.76 24.16
CA ILE A 452 50.17 12.35 24.25
C ILE A 452 50.20 13.74 23.59
N LEU A 453 49.57 13.90 22.42
CA LEU A 453 49.49 15.17 21.71
C LEU A 453 48.70 16.22 22.49
N ILE A 454 47.61 15.83 23.16
CA ILE A 454 46.85 16.71 24.07
C ILE A 454 47.71 17.15 25.25
N ILE A 455 48.47 16.23 25.88
CA ILE A 455 49.37 16.57 26.98
C ILE A 455 50.44 17.57 26.51
N ILE A 456 51.05 17.35 25.34
CA ILE A 456 52.04 18.26 24.75
C ILE A 456 51.43 19.65 24.51
N LEU A 457 50.23 19.73 23.93
CA LEU A 457 49.49 20.98 23.74
C LEU A 457 49.22 21.70 25.06
N CYS A 458 48.79 20.97 26.11
CA CYS A 458 48.60 21.54 27.44
C CYS A 458 49.91 22.12 28.02
N PHE A 459 51.05 21.45 27.81
CA PHE A 459 52.36 21.95 28.22
C PHE A 459 52.75 23.23 27.46
N ILE A 460 52.49 23.28 26.14
CA ILE A 460 52.75 24.48 25.32
C ILE A 460 51.90 25.66 25.80
N ILE A 461 50.60 25.44 26.04
CA ILE A 461 49.67 26.47 26.53
C ILE A 461 50.11 26.97 27.91
N ARG A 462 50.49 26.08 28.84
CA ARG A 462 51.01 26.47 30.16
C ARG A 462 52.27 27.32 30.06
N LYS A 463 53.20 26.94 29.17
CA LYS A 463 54.45 27.69 28.95
C LYS A 463 54.19 29.07 28.34
N GLN A 464 53.24 29.18 27.40
CA GLN A 464 52.82 30.47 26.85
C GLN A 464 52.16 31.36 27.91
N LYS A 465 51.28 30.80 28.75
CA LYS A 465 50.65 31.54 29.85
C LYS A 465 51.69 32.07 30.84
N GLN A 466 52.68 31.25 31.21
CA GLN A 466 53.77 31.66 32.10
C GLN A 466 54.62 32.79 31.50
N ARG A 467 54.85 32.77 30.17
CA ARG A 467 55.50 33.89 29.47
C ARG A 467 54.64 35.14 29.53
N HIS A 468 53.35 35.06 29.23
CA HIS A 468 52.43 36.20 29.31
C HIS A 468 52.40 36.83 30.71
N ASP A 469 52.28 36.03 31.76
CA ASP A 469 52.28 36.51 33.14
C ASP A 469 53.62 37.18 33.51
N SER A 470 54.74 36.69 32.98
CA SER A 470 56.06 37.31 33.19
C SER A 470 56.17 38.68 32.51
N THR A 471 55.70 38.81 31.25
CA THR A 471 55.62 40.09 30.55
C THR A 471 54.64 41.04 31.21
N TYR A 472 53.50 40.56 31.70
CA TYR A 472 52.51 41.39 32.37
C TYR A 472 53.04 41.93 33.70
N LYS A 473 53.75 41.10 34.48
CA LYS A 473 54.47 41.54 35.69
C LYS A 473 55.56 42.57 35.36
N TYR A 474 56.28 42.41 34.25
CA TYR A 474 57.28 43.36 33.80
C TYR A 474 56.65 44.70 33.37
N LEU A 475 55.57 44.67 32.59
CA LEU A 475 54.84 45.86 32.14
C LEU A 475 54.22 46.62 33.32
N ASN A 476 53.64 45.90 34.29
CA ASN A 476 53.04 46.49 35.48
C ASN A 476 54.10 47.13 36.40
N ARG A 477 55.34 46.62 36.40
CA ARG A 477 56.48 47.28 37.07
C ARG A 477 56.90 48.57 36.35
N LEU A 478 56.87 48.60 35.02
CA LEU A 478 57.15 49.81 34.24
C LEU A 478 56.08 50.89 34.43
N LEU A 479 54.80 50.51 34.49
CA LEU A 479 53.68 51.44 34.67
C LEU A 479 53.55 51.97 36.11
N LYS A 480 54.03 51.24 37.12
CA LYS A 480 54.07 51.70 38.52
C LYS A 480 55.22 52.66 38.84
N ARG A 481 56.00 53.13 37.86
CA ARG A 481 56.99 54.19 38.10
C ARG A 481 56.25 55.49 38.47
N LYS A 482 56.20 55.72 39.78
CA LYS A 482 55.58 56.82 40.51
C LYS A 482 55.86 58.16 39.81
N ARG A 483 54.84 58.80 39.21
CA ARG A 483 54.88 60.21 38.83
C ARG A 483 55.00 61.01 40.13
N LEU A 484 56.19 61.55 40.37
CA LEU A 484 56.45 62.54 41.42
C LEU A 484 55.53 63.74 41.19
N ALA A 485 54.84 64.13 42.26
CA ALA A 485 53.90 65.23 42.30
C ALA A 485 54.59 66.54 41.89
N ARG A 486 54.07 67.18 40.83
CA ARG A 486 54.43 68.55 40.45
C ARG A 486 53.25 69.43 40.79
N ASN A 487 53.43 70.24 41.82
CA ASN A 487 52.48 71.23 42.31
C ASN A 487 52.34 72.42 41.34
N GLU A 488 51.12 72.94 41.36
CA GLU A 488 50.71 74.34 41.28
C GLU A 488 50.84 75.14 39.96
N ASN A 489 49.64 75.60 39.57
CA ASN A 489 49.29 76.95 39.13
C ASN A 489 50.09 77.52 37.96
N VAL A 490 49.47 77.55 36.77
CA VAL A 490 49.42 78.74 35.91
C VAL A 490 48.30 78.54 34.87
N SER A 491 47.58 79.63 34.66
CA SER A 491 46.45 79.84 33.76
C SER A 491 46.84 79.88 32.27
N THR A 492 45.77 79.82 31.45
CA THR A 492 45.62 80.37 30.10
C THR A 492 46.26 79.67 28.89
N THR A 493 45.36 79.46 27.92
CA THR A 493 45.50 79.50 26.45
C THR A 493 46.22 78.37 25.72
N GLU A 494 45.41 77.67 24.93
CA GLU A 494 45.63 77.25 23.54
C GLU A 494 46.93 76.52 23.19
N THR A 495 46.79 75.26 22.76
CA THR A 495 47.22 74.80 21.42
C THR A 495 46.76 73.35 21.21
N PHE A 496 45.97 73.15 20.17
CA PHE A 496 45.61 71.85 19.63
C PHE A 496 46.82 71.28 18.87
N ASP A 497 47.34 70.13 19.28
CA ASP A 497 48.19 69.31 18.42
C ASP A 497 47.48 68.00 18.08
N MET A 498 46.98 67.98 16.84
CA MET A 498 46.55 66.77 16.14
C MET A 498 47.77 65.88 15.89
N ILE A 499 47.75 64.65 16.43
CA ILE A 499 48.61 63.58 15.93
C ILE A 499 47.75 62.69 15.03
N TYR A 500 47.94 62.88 13.72
CA TYR A 500 47.52 61.94 12.68
C TYR A 500 48.18 60.59 12.93
N GLN A 501 47.40 59.52 13.05
CA GLN A 501 47.90 58.17 12.91
C GLN A 501 47.41 57.60 11.57
N HIS A 502 48.36 57.54 10.66
CA HIS A 502 48.30 57.02 9.30
C HIS A 502 47.96 55.52 9.32
N THR A 503 46.74 55.16 8.93
CA THR A 503 46.36 53.77 8.63
C THR A 503 46.61 53.52 7.15
N ASN A 504 47.66 52.76 6.84
CA ASN A 504 47.84 52.13 5.54
C ASN A 504 46.84 50.97 5.42
N GLU A 505 45.73 51.22 4.72
CA GLU A 505 44.86 50.19 4.18
C GLU A 505 45.54 49.56 2.95
N ASN A 506 45.88 48.28 3.05
CA ASN A 506 46.03 47.43 1.88
C ASN A 506 44.78 46.55 1.79
N ILE A 507 43.94 46.94 0.83
CA ILE A 507 42.75 46.24 0.37
C ILE A 507 43.20 44.99 -0.39
N HIS A 508 42.72 43.82 0.04
CA HIS A 508 42.37 42.77 -0.89
C HIS A 508 41.01 42.18 -0.51
N ASP A 509 40.05 42.46 -1.39
CA ASP A 509 38.73 41.86 -1.44
C ASP A 509 38.78 40.33 -1.41
N THR A 510 37.81 39.70 -0.74
CA THR A 510 36.74 38.94 -1.42
C THR A 510 35.76 38.34 -0.41
N HIS A 511 34.49 38.65 -0.64
CA HIS A 511 33.27 37.87 -0.34
C HIS A 511 33.24 36.94 0.90
N SER A 512 32.35 37.25 1.86
CA SER A 512 31.31 36.29 2.30
C SER A 512 30.38 36.88 3.36
N SER A 513 29.09 36.88 3.01
CA SER A 513 27.85 36.95 3.80
C SER A 513 27.89 37.25 5.31
N ARG A 514 27.23 38.37 5.64
CA ARG A 514 26.28 38.57 6.76
C ARG A 514 25.94 37.33 7.59
N ILE A 515 26.34 37.32 8.86
CA ILE A 515 25.48 36.91 9.99
C ILE A 515 25.73 37.88 11.14
N SER A 516 24.75 38.73 11.43
CA SER A 516 24.68 39.54 12.64
C SER A 516 24.30 38.68 13.83
N ARG A 517 25.17 38.59 14.84
CA ARG A 517 24.77 38.28 16.22
C ARG A 517 25.33 39.35 17.14
N SER A 518 24.43 40.22 17.59
CA SER A 518 24.67 41.10 18.72
C SER A 518 24.71 40.26 20.00
N THR A 519 25.85 40.24 20.67
CA THR A 519 25.93 40.00 22.11
C THR A 519 26.44 41.29 22.73
N LYS A 520 25.53 42.02 23.39
CA LYS A 520 25.91 43.09 24.31
C LYS A 520 26.58 42.46 25.54
N VAL A 521 27.66 43.10 25.98
CA VAL A 521 28.23 42.98 27.32
C VAL A 521 27.73 44.16 28.13
#